data_AF-A0A924VJZ5-F1
#
_entry.id   AF-A0A924VJZ5-F1
#
_cell.length_a   1.000
_cell.length_b   1.000
_cell.length_c   1.000
_cell.angle_alpha   90.00
_cell.angle_beta   90.00
_cell.angle_gamma   90.00
#
_symmetry.space_group_name_H-M   'P 1'
#
loop_
_entity.id
_entity.type
_entity.pdbx_description
1 polymer ?
#
loop_
_entity_poly.entity_id
_entity_poly.type
_entity_poly.pdbx_seq_one_letter_code
_entity_poly.pdbx_strand_id
1 'polypeptide(L)'
;LIIAAAIAPHRIAPLSRQALLRLLLALVLLTAASIHLILSPQHFSESPLLGVGFLLAGIVQLGAAAVVLTRADDRGLNLVLLVSVALIAIYGYAVFVGLPLDSEHAADTAGGLTLGAGEPVDFTGAVNVIAQIAAIPLALILARYSAATASRQVVPADDAKSQTIGLLDHQ
;
A
#
# COMPACT_ATOMS: atom_id res chain seq x y z
N LEU A 1 41.95 -27.79 8.10
CA LEU A 1 41.80 -26.33 7.90
C LEU A 1 41.23 -26.17 6.50
N ILE A 2 39.92 -26.03 6.25
CA ILE A 2 39.09 -24.84 6.47
C ILE A 2 37.62 -25.30 6.51
N ILE A 3 37.06 -25.55 7.69
CA ILE A 3 35.61 -25.64 7.92
C ILE A 3 35.36 -24.90 9.25
N ALA A 4 35.51 -23.58 9.22
CA ALA A 4 35.35 -22.75 10.42
C ALA A 4 35.00 -21.29 10.09
N ALA A 5 34.33 -21.04 8.96
CA ALA A 5 33.82 -19.72 8.63
C ALA A 5 32.40 -19.86 8.10
N ALA A 6 31.44 -19.31 8.86
CA ALA A 6 30.10 -18.88 8.45
C ALA A 6 28.93 -19.36 9.33
N ILE A 7 29.15 -19.80 10.57
CA ILE A 7 28.11 -19.72 11.61
C ILE A 7 28.34 -18.45 12.44
N ALA A 8 28.46 -17.31 11.77
CA ALA A 8 28.24 -16.06 12.45
C ALA A 8 26.74 -16.02 12.72
N PRO A 9 26.26 -16.00 13.98
CA PRO A 9 24.84 -15.84 14.23
C PRO A 9 24.42 -14.56 13.52
N HIS A 10 23.56 -14.69 12.51
CA HIS A 10 22.90 -13.53 11.93
C HIS A 10 22.13 -12.91 13.09
N ARG A 11 22.68 -11.85 13.67
CA ARG A 11 21.96 -11.07 14.66
C ARG A 11 20.73 -10.60 13.91
N ILE A 12 19.57 -11.13 14.30
CA ILE A 12 18.28 -10.64 13.82
C ILE A 12 18.21 -9.22 14.35
N ALA A 13 18.67 -8.26 13.54
CA ALA A 13 18.48 -6.87 13.83
C ALA A 13 16.97 -6.64 13.77
N PRO A 14 16.36 -5.98 14.77
CA PRO A 14 14.96 -5.65 14.70
C PRO A 14 14.70 -4.85 13.41
N LEU A 15 13.61 -5.17 12.72
CA LEU A 15 13.22 -4.41 11.53
C LEU A 15 13.10 -2.94 11.89
N SER A 16 13.75 -2.07 11.10
CA SER A 16 13.55 -0.64 11.28
C SER A 16 12.08 -0.31 11.08
N ARG A 17 11.59 0.73 11.77
CA ARG A 17 10.19 1.14 11.65
C ARG A 17 9.81 1.42 10.19
N GLN A 18 10.73 1.99 9.41
CA GLN A 18 10.53 2.24 7.98
C GLN A 18 10.38 0.94 7.19
N ALA A 19 11.24 -0.06 7.45
CA ALA A 19 11.17 -1.37 6.80
C ALA A 19 9.87 -2.09 7.15
N LEU A 20 9.42 -2.01 8.41
CA LEU A 20 8.14 -2.56 8.83
C LEU A 20 6.96 -1.89 8.13
N LEU A 21 6.94 -0.55 8.05
CA LEU A 21 5.88 0.18 7.33
C LEU A 21 5.83 -0.17 5.85
N ARG A 22 6.99 -0.30 5.20
CA ARG A 22 7.10 -0.73 3.80
C ARG A 22 6.60 -2.15 3.60
N LEU A 23 6.96 -3.07 4.50
CA LEU A 23 6.47 -4.44 4.46
C LEU A 23 4.95 -4.50 4.62
N LEU A 24 4.39 -3.80 5.60
CA LEU A 24 2.94 -3.75 5.83
C LEU A 24 2.21 -3.16 4.62
N LEU A 25 2.70 -2.04 4.08
CA LEU A 25 2.12 -1.43 2.89
C LEU A 25 2.16 -2.38 1.68
N ALA A 26 3.28 -3.06 1.46
CA ALA A 26 3.42 -4.01 0.38
C ALA A 26 2.51 -5.22 0.52
N LEU A 27 2.34 -5.76 1.74
CA LEU A 27 1.43 -6.87 2.01
C LEU A 27 -0.03 -6.47 1.73
N VAL A 28 -0.43 -5.28 2.16
CA VAL A 28 -1.77 -4.75 1.90
C VAL A 28 -2.02 -4.56 0.40
N LEU A 29 -1.04 -4.00 -0.33
CA LEU A 29 -1.11 -3.86 -1.79
C LEU A 29 -1.14 -5.21 -2.51
N LEU A 30 -0.37 -6.18 -2.03
CA LEU A 30 -0.34 -7.53 -2.60
C LEU A 30 -1.69 -8.25 -2.40
N THR A 31 -2.31 -8.10 -1.24
CA THR A 31 -3.66 -8.63 -0.98
C THR A 31 -4.68 -8.04 -1.95
N ALA A 32 -4.71 -6.70 -2.10
CA ALA A 32 -5.61 -6.04 -3.04
C ALA A 32 -5.32 -6.47 -4.50
N ALA A 33 -4.03 -6.51 -4.89
CA ALA A 33 -3.63 -6.95 -6.22
C ALA A 33 -4.10 -8.38 -6.52
N SER A 34 -3.92 -9.29 -5.56
CA SER A 34 -4.30 -10.69 -5.70
C SER A 34 -5.81 -10.83 -5.91
N ILE A 35 -6.62 -10.10 -5.14
CA ILE A 35 -8.07 -10.13 -5.29
C ILE A 35 -8.49 -9.62 -6.67
N HIS A 36 -7.96 -8.47 -7.11
CA HIS A 36 -8.30 -7.94 -8.44
C HIS A 36 -7.92 -8.92 -9.56
N LEU A 37 -6.73 -9.54 -9.50
CA LEU A 37 -6.27 -10.50 -10.50
C LEU A 37 -7.11 -11.79 -10.49
N ILE A 38 -7.48 -12.30 -9.31
CA ILE A 38 -8.32 -13.50 -9.17
C ILE A 38 -9.73 -13.26 -9.71
N LEU A 39 -10.31 -12.08 -9.47
CA LEU A 39 -11.66 -11.73 -9.94
C LEU A 39 -11.70 -11.27 -11.41
N SER A 40 -10.56 -10.94 -12.01
CA SER A 40 -10.50 -10.47 -13.40
C SER A 40 -11.20 -11.40 -14.41
N PRO A 41 -10.99 -12.74 -14.40
CA PRO A 41 -11.64 -13.64 -15.35
C PRO A 41 -13.16 -13.66 -15.21
N GLN A 42 -13.67 -13.62 -13.97
CA GLN A 42 -15.10 -13.53 -13.71
C GLN A 42 -15.66 -12.25 -14.33
N HIS A 43 -15.04 -11.11 -14.07
CA HIS A 43 -15.51 -9.84 -14.61
C HIS A 43 -15.36 -9.71 -16.12
N PHE A 44 -14.42 -10.41 -16.77
CA PHE A 44 -14.39 -10.53 -18.23
C PHE A 44 -15.62 -11.24 -18.80
N SER A 45 -16.22 -12.18 -18.04
CA SER A 45 -17.46 -12.85 -18.45
C SER A 45 -18.70 -11.97 -18.30
N GLU A 46 -18.64 -10.98 -17.40
CA GLU A 46 -19.72 -10.00 -17.18
C GLU A 46 -19.61 -8.81 -18.14
N SER A 47 -18.41 -8.27 -18.33
CA SER A 47 -18.12 -7.16 -19.25
C SER A 47 -16.62 -7.07 -19.55
N PRO A 48 -16.20 -6.97 -20.83
CA PRO A 48 -14.79 -6.76 -21.16
C PRO A 48 -14.17 -5.56 -20.47
N LEU A 49 -14.94 -4.48 -20.28
CA LEU A 49 -14.46 -3.26 -19.61
C LEU A 49 -14.18 -3.50 -18.12
N LEU A 50 -15.05 -4.25 -17.44
CA LEU A 50 -14.84 -4.63 -16.03
C LEU A 50 -13.60 -5.52 -15.88
N GLY A 51 -13.48 -6.56 -16.71
CA GLY A 51 -12.33 -7.45 -16.70
C GLY A 51 -11.00 -6.72 -16.92
N VAL A 52 -10.94 -5.78 -17.87
CA VAL A 52 -9.75 -4.93 -18.09
C VAL A 52 -9.47 -4.05 -16.88
N GLY A 53 -10.51 -3.42 -16.31
CA GLY A 53 -10.38 -2.58 -15.12
C GLY A 53 -9.75 -3.33 -13.94
N PHE A 54 -10.24 -4.54 -13.66
CA PHE A 54 -9.70 -5.40 -12.61
C PHE A 54 -8.28 -5.87 -12.91
N LEU A 55 -8.00 -6.30 -14.15
CA LEU A 55 -6.67 -6.75 -14.54
C LEU A 55 -5.62 -5.64 -14.36
N LEU A 56 -5.94 -4.44 -14.85
CA LEU A 56 -5.07 -3.27 -14.72
C LEU A 56 -4.89 -2.86 -13.25
N ALA A 57 -5.97 -2.83 -12.46
CA ALA A 57 -5.90 -2.55 -11.03
C ALA A 57 -4.94 -3.53 -10.32
N GLY A 58 -5.08 -4.83 -10.60
CA GLY A 58 -4.23 -5.87 -10.07
C GLY A 58 -2.76 -5.71 -10.44
N ILE A 59 -2.45 -5.50 -11.73
CA ILE A 59 -1.08 -5.31 -12.22
C ILE A 59 -0.44 -4.06 -11.61
N VAL A 60 -1.17 -2.95 -11.57
CA VAL A 60 -0.65 -1.68 -11.02
C VAL A 60 -0.38 -1.80 -9.54
N GLN A 61 -1.29 -2.41 -8.77
CA GLN A 61 -1.09 -2.63 -7.33
C GLN A 61 0.07 -3.61 -7.04
N LEU A 62 0.22 -4.67 -7.86
CA LEU A 62 1.35 -5.59 -7.75
C LEU A 62 2.68 -4.88 -8.04
N GLY A 63 2.73 -4.08 -9.10
CA GLY A 63 3.89 -3.24 -9.42
C GLY A 63 4.20 -2.25 -8.31
N ALA A 64 3.19 -1.62 -7.72
CA ALA A 64 3.35 -0.71 -6.59
C ALA A 64 3.90 -1.43 -5.35
N ALA A 65 3.41 -2.64 -5.04
CA ALA A 65 3.95 -3.46 -3.95
C ALA A 65 5.45 -3.76 -4.16
N ALA A 66 5.84 -4.15 -5.38
CA ALA A 66 7.24 -4.39 -5.72
C ALA A 66 8.09 -3.12 -5.60
N VAL A 67 7.60 -1.96 -6.06
CA VAL A 67 8.29 -0.67 -5.94
C VAL A 67 8.50 -0.27 -4.47
N VAL A 68 7.47 -0.41 -3.63
CA VAL A 68 7.54 -0.09 -2.19
C VAL A 68 8.57 -0.97 -1.46
N LEU A 69 8.71 -2.24 -1.86
CA LEU A 69 9.69 -3.15 -1.27
C LEU A 69 11.12 -2.88 -1.74
N THR A 70 11.31 -2.51 -3.01
CA THR A 70 12.64 -2.50 -3.64
C THR A 70 13.31 -1.14 -3.70
N ARG A 71 12.56 -0.04 -3.74
CA ARG A 71 13.13 1.32 -3.89
C ARG A 71 13.23 2.04 -2.56
N ALA A 72 14.41 2.50 -2.16
CA ALA A 72 14.58 3.24 -0.90
C ALA A 72 13.94 4.64 -0.89
N ASP A 73 13.58 5.19 -2.06
CA ASP A 73 12.86 6.46 -2.18
C ASP A 73 11.35 6.29 -2.08
N ASP A 74 10.65 7.41 -1.84
CA ASP A 74 9.20 7.44 -1.58
C ASP A 74 8.38 7.88 -2.80
N ARG A 75 8.98 7.97 -4.00
CA ARG A 75 8.29 8.47 -5.20
C ARG A 75 7.10 7.58 -5.59
N GLY A 76 7.18 6.28 -5.29
CA GLY A 76 6.11 5.32 -5.54
C GLY A 76 4.86 5.52 -4.69
N LEU A 77 4.93 6.29 -3.59
CA LEU A 77 3.79 6.45 -2.68
C LEU A 77 2.66 7.30 -3.27
N ASN A 78 2.98 8.23 -4.18
CA ASN A 78 1.94 9.00 -4.88
C ASN A 78 1.08 8.12 -5.79
N LEU A 79 1.69 7.13 -6.44
CA LEU A 79 0.96 6.16 -7.26
C LEU A 79 0.04 5.31 -6.39
N VAL A 80 0.53 4.84 -5.25
CA VAL A 80 -0.27 4.08 -4.27
C VAL A 80 -1.50 4.88 -3.84
N LEU A 81 -1.31 6.13 -3.43
CA LEU A 81 -2.42 6.99 -3.00
C LEU A 81 -3.44 7.22 -4.11
N LEU A 82 -2.97 7.57 -5.31
CA LEU A 82 -3.85 7.84 -6.45
C LEU A 82 -4.69 6.61 -6.81
N VAL A 83 -4.05 5.45 -6.92
CA VAL A 83 -4.71 4.19 -7.29
C VAL A 83 -5.70 3.74 -6.22
N SER A 84 -5.30 3.75 -4.95
CA SER A 84 -6.20 3.36 -3.85
C SER A 84 -7.42 4.27 -3.76
N VAL A 85 -7.25 5.59 -3.86
CA VAL A 85 -8.38 6.53 -3.82
C VAL A 85 -9.32 6.32 -5.02
N ALA A 86 -8.76 6.18 -6.22
CA ALA A 86 -9.57 5.98 -7.42
C ALA A 86 -10.39 4.69 -7.35
N LEU A 87 -9.78 3.59 -6.94
CA LEU A 87 -10.46 2.29 -6.85
C LEU A 87 -11.47 2.23 -5.70
N ILE A 88 -11.22 2.87 -4.55
CA ILE A 88 -12.23 3.03 -3.49
C ILE A 88 -13.42 3.83 -4.00
N ALA A 89 -13.19 4.90 -4.75
CA ALA A 89 -14.26 5.71 -5.32
C ALA A 89 -15.09 4.94 -6.36
N ILE A 90 -14.42 4.17 -7.24
CA ILE A 90 -15.08 3.30 -8.22
C ILE A 90 -15.92 2.22 -7.51
N TYR A 91 -15.35 1.54 -6.50
CA TYR A 91 -16.08 0.55 -5.71
C TYR A 91 -17.28 1.16 -4.99
N GLY A 92 -17.11 2.34 -4.39
CA GLY A 92 -18.20 3.08 -3.76
C GLY A 92 -19.31 3.41 -4.75
N TYR A 93 -18.98 3.85 -5.97
CA TYR A 93 -19.97 4.10 -7.01
C TYR A 93 -20.68 2.81 -7.43
N ALA A 94 -19.94 1.72 -7.61
CA ALA A 94 -20.50 0.41 -7.96
C ALA A 94 -21.48 -0.13 -6.91
N VAL A 95 -21.22 0.10 -5.62
CA VAL A 95 -22.08 -0.35 -4.51
C VAL A 95 -23.28 0.57 -4.30
N PHE A 96 -23.08 1.89 -4.28
CA PHE A 96 -24.14 2.84 -3.92
C PHE A 96 -25.06 3.21 -5.08
N VAL A 97 -24.51 3.30 -6.29
CA VAL A 97 -25.22 3.76 -7.49
C VAL A 97 -25.43 2.63 -8.50
N GLY A 98 -24.44 1.73 -8.63
CA GLY A 98 -24.37 0.76 -9.71
C GLY A 98 -23.59 1.30 -10.91
N LEU A 99 -22.89 0.44 -11.62
CA LEU A 99 -22.14 0.83 -12.82
C LEU A 99 -23.06 0.88 -14.04
N PRO A 100 -22.90 1.85 -14.96
CA PRO A 100 -23.67 1.95 -16.19
C PRO A 100 -23.13 0.96 -17.24
N LEU A 101 -23.08 -0.32 -16.88
CA LEU A 101 -22.59 -1.41 -17.71
C LEU A 101 -23.71 -2.44 -17.82
N ASP A 102 -23.92 -2.97 -19.03
CA ASP A 102 -24.93 -4.00 -19.31
C ASP A 102 -24.48 -5.36 -18.75
N SER A 103 -24.27 -5.45 -17.44
CA SER A 103 -23.93 -6.68 -16.74
C SER A 103 -25.17 -7.23 -16.05
N GLU A 104 -25.80 -8.25 -16.64
CA GLU A 104 -27.01 -8.92 -16.14
C GLU A 104 -26.84 -9.66 -14.79
N HIS A 105 -25.69 -9.52 -14.10
CA HIS A 105 -25.34 -10.29 -12.90
C HIS A 105 -25.71 -9.62 -11.56
N ALA A 106 -26.32 -8.42 -11.59
CA ALA A 106 -26.46 -7.59 -10.39
C ALA A 106 -27.47 -8.08 -9.31
N ALA A 107 -28.28 -9.13 -9.54
CA ALA A 107 -29.43 -9.39 -8.66
C ALA A 107 -29.55 -10.78 -8.01
N ASP A 108 -29.13 -11.88 -8.64
CA ASP A 108 -29.76 -13.17 -8.29
C ASP A 108 -28.92 -14.23 -7.55
N THR A 109 -27.62 -14.04 -7.27
CA THR A 109 -26.82 -15.12 -6.64
C THR A 109 -25.70 -14.75 -5.65
N ALA A 110 -25.40 -13.48 -5.39
CA ALA A 110 -24.31 -13.11 -4.47
C ALA A 110 -24.84 -12.82 -3.05
N GLY A 111 -24.49 -13.66 -2.08
CA GLY A 111 -24.68 -13.32 -0.67
C GLY A 111 -23.84 -12.11 -0.28
N GLY A 112 -24.41 -11.13 0.41
CA GLY A 112 -23.72 -9.89 0.77
C GLY A 112 -24.63 -8.86 1.43
N LEU A 113 -24.04 -7.74 1.87
CA LEU A 113 -24.77 -6.62 2.46
C LEU A 113 -25.14 -5.60 1.38
N THR A 114 -26.43 -5.44 1.10
CA THR A 114 -26.93 -4.38 0.19
C THR A 114 -26.89 -3.03 0.89
N LEU A 115 -26.08 -2.10 0.36
CA LEU A 115 -25.91 -0.76 0.93
C LEU A 115 -26.53 0.36 0.06
N GLY A 116 -26.87 0.07 -1.20
CA GLY A 116 -27.42 1.03 -2.14
C GLY A 116 -28.13 0.36 -3.31
N ALA A 117 -28.21 1.08 -4.44
CA ALA A 117 -28.87 0.59 -5.65
C ALA A 117 -27.97 -0.30 -6.52
N GLY A 118 -26.68 -0.39 -6.19
CA GLY A 118 -25.69 -1.15 -6.93
C GLY A 118 -25.41 -2.52 -6.32
N GLU A 119 -24.19 -3.03 -6.53
CA GLU A 119 -23.83 -4.39 -6.16
C GLU A 119 -23.77 -4.62 -4.63
N PRO A 120 -24.22 -5.78 -4.12
CA PRO A 120 -24.07 -6.14 -2.71
C PRO A 120 -22.59 -6.21 -2.30
N VAL A 121 -22.28 -5.78 -1.08
CA VAL A 121 -20.94 -5.95 -0.50
C VAL A 121 -20.79 -7.38 0.01
N ASP A 122 -20.07 -8.21 -0.74
CA ASP A 122 -19.66 -9.53 -0.32
C ASP A 122 -18.37 -9.49 0.52
N PHE A 123 -17.95 -10.66 1.03
CA PHE A 123 -16.73 -10.75 1.85
C PHE A 123 -15.47 -10.37 1.07
N THR A 124 -15.37 -10.78 -0.20
CA THR A 124 -14.19 -10.56 -1.04
C THR A 124 -14.03 -9.06 -1.36
N GLY A 125 -15.11 -8.40 -1.75
CA GLY A 125 -15.18 -6.96 -1.96
C GLY A 125 -14.88 -6.16 -0.69
N ALA A 126 -15.41 -6.59 0.45
CA ALA A 126 -15.10 -5.98 1.75
C ALA A 126 -13.60 -6.07 2.10
N VAL A 127 -12.99 -7.24 1.96
CA VAL A 127 -11.54 -7.43 2.20
C VAL A 127 -10.72 -6.56 1.25
N ASN A 128 -11.09 -6.51 -0.03
CA ASN A 128 -10.40 -5.69 -1.02
C ASN A 128 -10.45 -4.20 -0.67
N VAL A 129 -11.64 -3.65 -0.38
CA VAL A 129 -11.76 -2.22 -0.05
C VAL A 129 -11.07 -1.87 1.28
N ILE A 130 -11.11 -2.75 2.28
CA ILE A 130 -10.37 -2.57 3.54
C ILE A 130 -8.86 -2.50 3.29
N ALA A 131 -8.32 -3.40 2.45
CA ALA A 131 -6.92 -3.35 2.08
C ALA A 131 -6.59 -2.00 1.40
N GLN A 132 -7.42 -1.55 0.47
CA GLN A 132 -7.20 -0.26 -0.20
C GLN A 132 -7.26 0.94 0.76
N ILE A 133 -8.20 0.93 1.70
CA ILE A 133 -8.32 1.96 2.74
C ILE A 133 -7.08 1.94 3.63
N ALA A 134 -6.57 0.77 4.02
CA ALA A 134 -5.38 0.64 4.86
C ALA A 134 -4.09 1.11 4.15
N ALA A 135 -4.01 0.98 2.82
CA ALA A 135 -2.86 1.44 2.04
C ALA A 135 -2.64 2.96 2.16
N ILE A 136 -3.72 3.75 2.26
CA ILE A 136 -3.66 5.22 2.33
C ILE A 136 -2.91 5.72 3.58
N PRO A 137 -3.34 5.43 4.82
CA PRO A 137 -2.62 5.89 6.01
C PRO A 137 -1.21 5.30 6.08
N LEU A 138 -1.00 4.05 5.64
CA LEU A 138 0.34 3.46 5.60
C LEU A 138 1.29 4.25 4.68
N ALA A 139 0.83 4.61 3.47
CA ALA A 139 1.61 5.43 2.54
C ALA A 139 1.87 6.84 3.10
N LEU A 140 0.87 7.49 3.71
CA LEU A 140 1.02 8.81 4.31
C LEU A 140 1.98 8.82 5.51
N ILE A 141 1.87 7.81 6.39
CA ILE A 141 2.75 7.67 7.55
C ILE A 141 4.19 7.41 7.10
N LEU A 142 4.38 6.54 6.11
CA LEU A 142 5.70 6.26 5.55
C LEU A 142 6.36 7.51 4.95
N ALA A 143 5.62 8.27 4.11
CA ALA A 143 6.11 9.51 3.52
C ALA A 143 6.54 10.54 4.58
N ARG A 144 5.72 10.71 5.63
CA ARG A 144 6.04 11.61 6.76
C ARG A 144 7.25 11.14 7.56
N TYR A 145 7.39 9.83 7.76
CA TYR A 145 8.52 9.26 8.48
C TYR A 145 9.83 9.53 7.74
N SER A 146 9.89 9.25 6.44
CA SER A 146 11.10 9.48 5.64
C SER A 146 11.48 10.96 5.59
N ALA A 147 10.51 11.87 5.45
CA ALA A 147 10.76 13.31 5.46
C ALA A 147 11.36 13.77 6.80
N ALA A 148 10.82 13.31 7.93
CA ALA A 148 11.32 13.66 9.25
C ALA A 148 12.75 13.13 9.49
N THR A 149 13.06 11.92 9.01
CA THR A 149 14.40 11.35 9.10
C THR A 149 15.42 12.12 8.25
N ALA A 150 15.04 12.51 7.02
CA ALA A 150 15.89 13.33 6.15
C ALA A 150 16.24 14.68 6.80
N SER A 151 15.25 15.41 7.34
CA SER A 151 15.48 16.69 8.02
C SER A 151 16.40 16.57 9.24
N ARG A 152 16.31 15.46 9.99
CA ARG A 152 17.18 15.22 11.15
C ARG A 152 18.65 15.01 10.77
N GLN A 153 18.93 14.47 9.59
CA GLN A 153 20.31 14.27 9.12
C GLN A 153 20.96 15.56 8.61
N VAL A 154 20.17 16.56 8.22
CA VAL A 154 20.68 17.84 7.69
C VAL A 154 21.11 18.80 8.79
N VAL A 155 20.59 18.68 10.02
CA VAL A 155 21.08 19.46 11.17
C VAL A 155 22.47 18.91 11.56
N PRO A 156 23.57 19.65 11.33
CA PRO A 156 24.91 19.13 11.58
C PRO A 156 25.13 18.97 13.09
N ALA A 157 25.87 17.92 13.46
CA ALA A 157 26.38 17.73 14.83
C ALA A 157 27.41 18.82 15.26
N ASP A 158 27.73 19.78 14.39
CA ASP A 158 28.69 20.86 14.67
C ASP A 158 28.19 21.88 15.71
N ASP A 159 26.88 22.00 15.92
CA ASP A 159 26.35 22.90 16.98
C ASP A 159 26.64 22.38 18.39
N ALA A 160 26.89 21.07 18.56
CA ALA A 160 27.29 20.51 19.85
C ALA A 160 28.72 20.89 20.24
N LYS A 161 29.60 21.16 19.27
CA LYS A 161 30.98 21.63 19.55
C LYS A 161 31.03 23.12 19.83
N SER A 162 30.24 23.96 19.15
CA SER A 162 30.20 25.40 19.43
C SER A 162 29.61 25.74 20.81
N GLN A 163 28.63 24.97 21.31
CA GLN A 163 28.13 25.17 22.68
C GLN A 163 29.10 24.73 23.77
N THR A 164 30.00 23.78 23.48
CA THR A 164 31.02 23.35 24.45
C THR A 164 32.20 24.33 24.52
N ILE A 165 32.57 24.97 23.40
CA ILE A 165 33.67 25.94 23.36
C ILE A 165 33.26 27.27 24.01
N GLY A 166 32.03 27.75 23.80
CA GLY A 166 31.55 28.99 24.44
C GLY A 166 31.37 28.90 25.96
N LEU A 167 31.27 27.69 26.53
CA LEU A 167 31.17 27.49 27.98
C LEU A 167 32.54 27.50 28.69
N LEU A 168 33.64 27.33 27.94
CA LEU A 168 35.00 27.29 28.47
C LEU A 168 35.72 28.65 28.40
N ASP A 169 35.21 29.61 27.63
CA ASP A 169 35.75 30.98 27.53
C ASP A 169 35.18 31.96 28.59
N HIS A 170 34.35 31.47 29.52
CA HIS A 170 33.73 32.26 30.59
C HIS A 170 34.11 31.83 32.02
N GLN A 171 35.23 31.09 32.18
CA GLN A 171 35.85 30.82 33.49
C GLN A 171 37.24 31.46 33.57
#